data_AF-A0A161WIB9-F1
#
_entry.id   AF-A0A161WIB9-F1
#
_cell.length_a   1.000
_cell.length_b   1.000
_cell.length_c   1.000
_cell.angle_alpha   90.00
_cell.angle_beta   90.00
_cell.angle_gamma   90.00
#
_symmetry.space_group_name_H-M   'P 1'
#
loop_
_entity.id
_entity.type
_entity.pdbx_description
1 polymer ?
#
loop_
_entity_poly.entity_id
_entity_poly.type
_entity_poly.pdbx_seq_one_letter_code
_entity_poly.pdbx_strand_id
1 'polypeptide(L)'
;MGIYSCGTSISPWVVTLDALEEAGAVIDVEAGRFPGGKWTKQSFLSRSGDVSVNLKNLHWSPFQMVAHQSSAGCGLRSGDLLGTGTLSSTEQQASEDSVPPGTGRSGCLQEAMKNAKHPLLLESGENLSWIEDGDKVVMEAWAGSDGSKIGFGELSARVHPAKKQIW
;
A
#
# COMPACT_ATOMS: atom_id res chain seq x y z
N MET A 1 23.71 1.71 9.63
CA MET A 1 22.71 1.95 8.56
C MET A 1 21.38 1.45 9.06
N GLY A 2 20.30 2.24 9.02
CA GLY A 2 18.97 1.75 9.39
C GLY A 2 18.46 0.75 8.35
N ILE A 3 17.60 -0.19 8.75
CA ILE A 3 17.11 -1.27 7.87
C ILE A 3 16.25 -0.79 6.68
N TYR A 4 15.84 0.49 6.66
CA TYR A 4 14.91 1.05 5.67
C TYR A 4 15.57 1.93 4.60
N SER A 5 16.85 2.31 4.74
CA SER A 5 17.48 3.30 3.86
C SER A 5 18.22 2.68 2.66
N CYS A 6 18.04 1.39 2.39
CA CYS A 6 18.70 0.69 1.27
C CYS A 6 17.97 0.87 -0.07
N GLY A 7 16.67 1.20 -0.04
CA GLY A 7 15.88 1.46 -1.24
C GLY A 7 14.41 1.72 -0.94
N THR A 8 13.80 2.64 -1.69
CA THR A 8 12.35 2.88 -1.70
C THR A 8 11.97 3.18 -3.14
N SER A 9 10.90 2.55 -3.64
CA SER A 9 10.44 2.70 -5.02
C SER A 9 9.03 3.29 -5.03
N ILE A 10 8.74 4.13 -6.02
CA ILE A 10 7.42 4.75 -6.25
C ILE A 10 7.02 4.55 -7.71
N SER A 11 5.72 4.49 -8.00
CA SER A 11 5.24 4.46 -9.39
C SER A 11 5.58 5.80 -10.09
N PRO A 12 5.75 5.79 -11.43
CA PRO A 12 6.13 7.00 -12.16
C PRO A 12 4.96 7.98 -12.36
N TRP A 13 3.72 7.54 -12.15
CA TRP A 13 2.53 8.35 -12.39
C TRP A 13 2.00 8.95 -11.09
N VAL A 14 2.05 10.28 -11.00
CA VAL A 14 1.38 11.05 -9.95
C VAL A 14 -0.09 11.24 -10.34
N VAL A 15 -0.98 10.49 -9.72
CA VAL A 15 -2.44 10.68 -9.88
C VAL A 15 -2.87 11.86 -9.01
N THR A 16 -3.52 12.86 -9.61
CA THR A 16 -3.95 14.08 -8.91
C THR A 16 -5.16 13.81 -8.03
N LEU A 17 -5.38 14.68 -7.03
CA LEU A 17 -6.59 14.62 -6.19
C LEU A 17 -7.85 14.82 -7.04
N ASP A 18 -7.85 15.77 -7.97
CA ASP A 18 -8.97 16.02 -8.90
C ASP A 18 -9.33 14.75 -9.70
N ALA A 19 -8.35 14.01 -10.20
CA ALA A 19 -8.60 12.76 -10.91
C ALA A 19 -9.24 11.72 -9.97
N LEU A 20 -8.76 11.62 -8.73
CA LEU A 20 -9.36 10.73 -7.73
C LEU A 20 -10.79 11.17 -7.35
N GLU A 21 -11.08 12.46 -7.30
CA GLU A 21 -12.43 13.00 -7.09
C GLU A 21 -13.36 12.63 -8.25
N GLU A 22 -12.93 12.84 -9.50
CA GLU A 22 -13.68 12.45 -10.70
C GLU A 22 -13.95 10.95 -10.77
N ALA A 23 -13.00 10.12 -10.30
CA ALA A 23 -13.16 8.68 -10.19
C ALA A 23 -14.11 8.25 -9.05
N GLY A 24 -14.57 9.19 -8.21
CA GLY A 24 -15.37 8.90 -7.01
C GLY A 24 -14.56 8.21 -5.91
N ALA A 25 -13.24 8.34 -5.92
CA ALA A 25 -12.33 7.74 -4.95
C ALA A 25 -11.98 8.68 -3.78
N VAL A 26 -12.36 9.96 -3.86
CA VAL A 26 -12.31 10.90 -2.74
C VAL A 26 -13.70 10.99 -2.12
N ILE A 27 -13.76 10.92 -0.80
CA ILE A 27 -15.01 10.91 -0.04
C ILE A 27 -14.95 12.02 0.99
N ASP A 28 -15.91 12.93 0.95
CA ASP A 28 -16.11 13.94 1.98
C ASP A 28 -16.59 13.29 3.28
N VAL A 29 -15.98 13.68 4.41
CA VAL A 29 -16.34 13.19 5.74
C VAL A 29 -16.87 14.35 6.56
N GLU A 30 -18.10 14.24 7.06
CA GLU A 30 -18.68 15.24 7.96
C GLU A 30 -17.84 15.38 9.25
N ALA A 31 -17.46 16.62 9.57
CA ALA A 31 -16.68 16.96 10.76
C ALA A 31 -17.55 16.86 12.03
N GLY A 32 -17.69 15.66 12.58
CA GLY A 32 -18.51 15.44 13.77
C GLY A 32 -18.01 14.31 14.67
N ARG A 33 -17.35 14.70 15.77
CA ARG A 33 -16.78 13.90 16.88
C ARG A 33 -15.42 13.25 16.59
N PHE A 34 -14.38 13.86 17.18
CA PHE A 34 -13.13 13.14 17.48
C PHE A 34 -13.40 12.14 18.60
N PRO A 35 -13.34 10.83 18.31
CA PRO A 35 -12.44 9.96 19.06
C PRO A 35 -11.89 8.78 18.21
N GLY A 36 -10.56 8.72 18.00
CA GLY A 36 -9.89 7.55 17.41
C GLY A 36 -10.11 7.40 15.90
N GLY A 37 -9.02 7.39 15.14
CA GLY A 37 -9.04 7.44 13.68
C GLY A 37 -9.74 6.28 12.96
N LYS A 38 -9.84 6.50 11.65
CA LYS A 38 -10.42 5.76 10.51
C LYS A 38 -11.50 6.64 9.94
N TRP A 39 -11.42 7.06 8.68
CA TRP A 39 -12.55 7.19 7.72
C TRP A 39 -11.99 7.51 6.32
N THR A 40 -11.87 6.50 5.47
CA THR A 40 -12.01 6.63 4.01
C THR A 40 -12.84 5.42 3.58
N LYS A 41 -13.73 5.55 2.59
CA LYS A 41 -14.69 4.47 2.23
C LYS A 41 -14.53 3.88 0.83
N GLN A 42 -13.52 4.24 0.04
CA GLN A 42 -13.08 3.48 -1.13
C GLN A 42 -11.80 4.05 -1.75
N SER A 43 -10.72 3.26 -1.76
CA SER A 43 -9.54 3.53 -2.58
C SER A 43 -8.83 2.21 -2.84
N PHE A 44 -9.13 1.67 -4.01
CA PHE A 44 -8.93 0.26 -4.33
C PHE A 44 -7.44 0.03 -4.73
N LEU A 45 -6.83 -1.12 -4.44
CA LEU A 45 -5.49 -1.51 -4.92
C LEU A 45 -5.52 -3.03 -5.10
N SER A 46 -5.27 -3.51 -6.31
CA SER A 46 -5.34 -4.94 -6.63
C SER A 46 -4.39 -5.23 -7.76
N ARG A 47 -3.95 -6.48 -7.79
CA ARG A 47 -3.35 -7.15 -8.91
C ARG A 47 -4.01 -8.51 -8.96
N SER A 48 -4.23 -9.04 -10.16
CA SER A 48 -4.53 -10.46 -10.33
C SER A 48 -3.30 -11.26 -9.89
N GLY A 49 -3.32 -11.78 -8.66
CA GLY A 49 -2.24 -12.58 -8.05
C GLY A 49 -1.89 -12.17 -6.62
N ASP A 50 -2.16 -13.08 -5.70
CA ASP A 50 -1.71 -13.28 -4.30
C ASP A 50 -1.92 -12.23 -3.19
N VAL A 51 -1.77 -10.91 -3.39
CA VAL A 51 -1.99 -9.92 -2.29
C VAL A 51 -2.62 -8.61 -2.77
N SER A 52 -3.73 -8.19 -2.15
CA SER A 52 -4.44 -6.93 -2.41
C SER A 52 -4.88 -6.25 -1.10
N VAL A 53 -4.91 -4.92 -1.04
CA VAL A 53 -5.32 -4.15 0.16
C VAL A 53 -5.99 -2.83 -0.24
N ASN A 54 -6.78 -2.22 0.66
CA ASN A 54 -7.55 -1.01 0.35
C ASN A 54 -7.04 0.18 1.17
N LEU A 55 -6.72 1.30 0.51
CA LEU A 55 -6.30 2.56 1.17
C LEU A 55 -7.39 3.08 2.11
N LYS A 56 -8.65 2.71 1.85
CA LYS A 56 -9.79 3.06 2.72
C LYS A 56 -9.66 2.53 4.15
N ASN A 57 -8.86 1.48 4.33
CA ASN A 57 -8.67 0.80 5.61
C ASN A 57 -7.63 1.52 6.49
N LEU A 58 -7.00 2.60 6.01
CA LEU A 58 -6.11 3.43 6.81
C LEU A 58 -6.82 3.99 8.04
N HIS A 59 -6.11 3.94 9.18
CA HIS A 59 -6.57 4.57 10.40
C HIS A 59 -6.42 6.09 10.38
N TRP A 60 -5.40 6.61 9.69
CA TRP A 60 -5.18 8.05 9.54
C TRP A 60 -5.38 8.42 8.08
N SER A 61 -6.20 9.45 7.82
CA SER A 61 -6.33 9.96 6.46
C SER A 61 -5.04 10.69 6.03
N PRO A 62 -4.73 10.75 4.72
CA PRO A 62 -3.59 11.53 4.23
C PRO A 62 -3.60 12.99 4.72
N PHE A 63 -4.78 13.60 4.83
CA PHE A 63 -4.95 14.95 5.36
C PHE A 63 -4.58 15.05 6.85
N GLN A 64 -4.96 14.06 7.67
CA GLN A 64 -4.56 14.02 9.07
C GLN A 64 -3.05 13.80 9.22
N MET A 65 -2.43 12.98 8.37
CA MET A 65 -0.98 12.78 8.36
C MET A 65 -0.24 14.09 8.06
N VAL A 66 -0.67 14.85 7.06
CA VAL A 66 -0.11 16.16 6.71
C VAL A 66 -0.30 17.15 7.87
N ALA A 67 -1.51 17.25 8.43
CA ALA A 67 -1.79 18.14 9.55
C ALA A 67 -0.92 17.82 10.77
N HIS A 68 -0.79 16.53 11.10
CA HIS A 68 0.06 16.08 12.20
C HIS A 68 1.54 16.39 11.93
N GLN A 69 2.04 16.12 10.72
CA GLN A 69 3.42 16.40 10.32
C GLN A 69 3.79 17.87 10.51
N SER A 70 2.89 18.80 10.18
CA SER A 70 3.13 20.25 10.35
C SER A 70 2.83 20.80 11.75
N SER A 71 2.20 20.01 12.63
CA SER A 71 1.60 20.53 13.88
C SER A 71 2.60 21.17 14.85
N ALA A 72 3.85 20.72 14.86
CA ALA A 72 4.93 21.25 15.70
C ALA A 72 5.80 22.31 14.99
N GLY A 73 5.36 22.83 13.83
CA GLY A 73 6.11 23.80 13.04
C GLY A 73 7.13 23.17 12.08
N CYS A 74 7.04 21.86 11.80
CA CYS A 74 7.84 21.26 10.73
C CYS A 74 7.37 21.78 9.37
N GLY A 75 8.28 22.38 8.61
CA GLY A 75 7.97 22.89 7.28
C GLY A 75 7.80 21.78 6.26
N LEU A 76 6.78 21.89 5.42
CA LEU A 76 6.59 21.07 4.22
C LEU A 76 6.93 21.89 2.98
N ARG A 77 7.47 21.22 1.96
CA ARG A 77 7.85 21.80 0.67
C ARG A 77 7.20 21.04 -0.48
N SER A 78 7.02 21.72 -1.60
CA SER A 78 6.59 21.06 -2.83
C SER A 78 7.56 19.95 -3.21
N GLY A 79 7.02 18.76 -3.49
CA GLY A 79 7.81 17.57 -3.81
C GLY A 79 8.16 16.69 -2.60
N ASP A 80 7.84 17.10 -1.36
CA ASP A 80 7.95 16.21 -0.21
C ASP A 80 7.01 15.00 -0.38
N LEU A 81 7.49 13.80 -0.01
CA LEU A 81 6.75 12.54 -0.08
C LEU A 81 6.37 12.07 1.33
N LEU A 82 5.09 11.77 1.54
CA LEU A 82 4.58 11.18 2.78
C LEU A 82 4.11 9.74 2.52
N GLY A 83 4.80 8.77 3.12
CA GLY A 83 4.39 7.38 3.07
C GLY A 83 3.27 7.09 4.08
N THR A 84 2.26 6.34 3.65
CA THR A 84 1.12 5.89 4.48
C THR A 84 1.50 4.89 5.56
N GLY A 85 2.69 4.26 5.43
CA GLY A 85 3.02 3.02 6.11
C GLY A 85 2.46 1.80 5.36
N THR A 86 2.73 0.61 5.89
CA THR A 86 2.23 -0.66 5.35
C THR A 86 0.70 -0.71 5.43
N LEU A 87 0.02 -0.88 4.30
CA LEU A 87 -1.43 -1.02 4.25
C LEU A 87 -1.81 -2.47 4.51
N SER A 88 -2.54 -2.71 5.60
CA SER A 88 -3.13 -4.01 5.90
C SER A 88 -4.60 -3.86 6.25
N SER A 89 -5.39 -4.89 5.95
CA SER A 89 -6.81 -4.97 6.21
C SER A 89 -7.10 -6.07 7.23
N THR A 90 -8.11 -5.88 8.08
CA THR A 90 -8.65 -6.98 8.90
C THR A 90 -9.42 -7.95 8.00
N GLU A 91 -9.71 -9.14 8.53
CA GLU A 91 -10.54 -10.13 7.81
C GLU A 91 -11.94 -9.59 7.48
N GLN A 92 -12.56 -8.87 8.41
CA GLN A 92 -13.83 -8.18 8.19
C GLN A 92 -13.72 -7.11 7.08
N GLN A 93 -12.64 -6.33 7.06
CA GLN A 93 -12.46 -5.30 6.03
C GLN A 93 -12.23 -5.93 4.65
N ALA A 94 -11.48 -7.03 4.56
CA ALA A 94 -11.24 -7.71 3.29
C ALA A 94 -12.53 -8.32 2.70
N SER A 95 -13.40 -8.89 3.54
CA SER A 95 -14.67 -9.48 3.08
C SER A 95 -15.67 -8.43 2.59
N GLU A 96 -15.73 -7.27 3.22
CA GLU A 96 -16.56 -6.12 2.79
C GLU A 96 -16.08 -5.54 1.44
N ASP A 97 -14.80 -5.70 1.13
CA ASP A 97 -14.16 -5.08 -0.04
C ASP A 97 -14.25 -5.92 -1.31
N SER A 98 -14.92 -7.09 -1.24
CA SER A 98 -14.91 -8.11 -2.30
C SER A 98 -13.50 -8.49 -2.73
N VAL A 99 -12.53 -8.38 -1.81
CA VAL A 99 -11.16 -8.82 -2.02
C VAL A 99 -11.17 -10.36 -2.01
N PRO A 100 -10.61 -11.03 -3.03
CA PRO A 100 -10.62 -12.48 -3.10
C PRO A 100 -10.10 -13.09 -1.78
N PRO A 101 -10.80 -14.08 -1.20
CA PRO A 101 -10.30 -14.76 -0.01
C PRO A 101 -8.96 -15.44 -0.33
N GLY A 102 -7.90 -14.99 0.36
CA GLY A 102 -6.51 -15.36 0.15
C GLY A 102 -5.58 -14.50 1.03
N THR A 103 -4.27 -14.47 0.76
CA THR A 103 -3.31 -13.61 1.49
C THR A 103 -3.49 -12.10 1.26
N GLY A 104 -4.46 -11.71 0.42
CA GLY A 104 -4.85 -10.35 0.09
C GLY A 104 -5.52 -9.55 1.20
N ARG A 105 -4.91 -9.50 2.37
CA ARG A 105 -5.18 -8.46 3.37
C ARG A 105 -3.91 -7.95 4.05
N SER A 106 -2.79 -8.64 3.87
CA SER A 106 -1.52 -8.31 4.52
C SER A 106 -0.69 -7.41 3.63
N GLY A 107 -0.23 -6.26 4.13
CA GLY A 107 0.58 -5.32 3.34
C GLY A 107 2.04 -5.70 3.19
N CYS A 108 2.50 -6.73 3.90
CA CYS A 108 3.85 -7.26 3.73
C CYS A 108 3.91 -8.78 3.90
N LEU A 109 4.98 -9.36 3.38
CA LEU A 109 5.32 -10.77 3.48
C LEU A 109 5.39 -11.28 4.93
N GLN A 110 5.91 -10.47 5.85
CA GLN A 110 5.99 -10.83 7.26
C GLN A 110 4.60 -11.10 7.84
N GLU A 111 3.62 -10.27 7.53
CA GLU A 111 2.23 -10.44 7.95
C GLU A 111 1.58 -11.63 7.24
N ALA A 112 1.77 -11.74 5.93
CA ALA A 112 1.17 -12.79 5.10
C ALA A 112 1.61 -14.19 5.55
N MET A 113 2.90 -14.36 5.86
CA MET A 113 3.49 -15.66 6.23
C MET A 113 3.61 -15.89 7.74
N LYS A 114 3.11 -14.95 8.55
CA LYS A 114 3.27 -14.92 10.02
C LYS A 114 4.73 -15.17 10.43
N ASN A 115 5.62 -14.33 9.90
CA ASN A 115 7.07 -14.40 10.10
C ASN A 115 7.69 -15.72 9.56
N ALA A 116 7.41 -16.03 8.29
CA ALA A 116 7.85 -17.23 7.57
C ALA A 116 7.46 -18.58 8.19
N LYS A 117 6.55 -18.60 9.18
CA LYS A 117 6.02 -19.84 9.78
C LYS A 117 5.03 -20.55 8.85
N HIS A 118 4.44 -19.81 7.92
CA HIS A 118 3.52 -20.31 6.91
C HIS A 118 3.91 -19.74 5.55
N PRO A 119 4.82 -20.40 4.81
CA PRO A 119 5.21 -19.99 3.47
C PRO A 119 3.99 -19.84 2.54
N LEU A 120 4.06 -18.91 1.59
CA LEU A 120 3.03 -18.74 0.56
C LEU A 120 3.29 -19.70 -0.59
N LEU A 121 2.30 -20.49 -0.96
CA LEU A 121 2.37 -21.29 -2.18
C LEU A 121 2.02 -20.38 -3.37
N LEU A 122 3.00 -20.12 -4.23
CA LEU A 122 2.81 -19.34 -5.46
C LEU A 122 2.07 -20.16 -6.52
N GLU A 123 1.49 -19.48 -7.51
CA GLU A 123 0.90 -20.14 -8.69
C GLU A 123 1.90 -21.03 -9.45
N SER A 124 3.21 -20.73 -9.36
CA SER A 124 4.29 -21.56 -9.92
C SER A 124 4.46 -22.91 -9.21
N GLY A 125 3.85 -23.10 -8.03
CA GLY A 125 4.03 -24.26 -7.16
C GLY A 125 5.20 -24.13 -6.18
N GLU A 126 5.93 -23.01 -6.21
CA GLU A 126 7.03 -22.72 -5.28
C GLU A 126 6.51 -22.17 -3.95
N ASN A 127 7.24 -22.45 -2.86
CA ASN A 127 6.94 -21.86 -1.55
C ASN A 127 7.79 -20.60 -1.36
N LEU A 128 7.15 -19.43 -1.38
CA LEU A 128 7.76 -18.16 -1.02
C LEU A 128 7.84 -18.03 0.50
N SER A 129 9.03 -17.73 1.04
CA SER A 129 9.26 -17.54 2.50
C SER A 129 9.78 -16.15 2.86
N TRP A 130 10.74 -15.63 2.10
CA TRP A 130 11.19 -14.24 2.07
C TRP A 130 11.60 -13.92 0.64
N ILE A 131 11.85 -12.64 0.34
CA ILE A 131 12.36 -12.25 -0.97
C ILE A 131 13.82 -12.69 -1.09
N GLU A 132 14.15 -13.33 -2.21
CA GLU A 132 15.47 -13.84 -2.55
C GLU A 132 16.13 -13.01 -3.68
N ASP A 133 17.42 -13.24 -3.89
CA ASP A 133 18.16 -12.60 -4.97
C ASP A 133 17.58 -13.00 -6.34
N GLY A 134 17.25 -12.01 -7.15
CA GLY A 134 16.62 -12.21 -8.45
C GLY A 134 15.10 -12.09 -8.44
N ASP A 135 14.45 -12.11 -7.28
CA ASP A 135 13.00 -11.92 -7.20
C ASP A 135 12.56 -10.55 -7.71
N LYS A 136 11.40 -10.51 -8.35
CA LYS A 136 10.77 -9.28 -8.85
C LYS A 136 9.48 -9.02 -8.10
N VAL A 137 9.42 -7.91 -7.37
CA VAL A 137 8.20 -7.42 -6.74
C VAL A 137 7.49 -6.49 -7.72
N VAL A 138 6.19 -6.66 -7.86
CA VAL A 138 5.33 -5.82 -8.69
C VAL A 138 4.14 -5.36 -7.88
N MET A 139 3.85 -4.06 -7.93
CA MET A 139 2.69 -3.44 -7.30
C MET A 139 1.91 -2.67 -8.36
N GLU A 140 0.58 -2.80 -8.34
CA GLU A 140 -0.33 -2.10 -9.23
C GLU A 140 -1.48 -1.52 -8.41
N ALA A 141 -1.97 -0.37 -8.86
CA ALA A 141 -3.07 0.32 -8.21
C ALA A 141 -3.97 1.03 -9.21
N TRP A 142 -5.20 1.27 -8.80
CA TRP A 142 -6.23 2.02 -9.51
C TRP A 142 -7.19 2.66 -8.50
N ALA A 143 -8.21 3.39 -8.93
CA ALA A 143 -9.26 3.96 -8.08
C ALA A 143 -10.54 4.06 -8.90
N GLY A 144 -11.70 4.12 -8.25
CA GLY A 144 -13.01 4.21 -8.91
C GLY A 144 -13.69 2.88 -9.20
N SER A 145 -14.90 2.95 -9.77
CA SER A 145 -15.77 1.80 -10.08
C SER A 145 -15.64 1.34 -11.54
N ASP A 146 -16.27 0.22 -11.88
CA ASP A 146 -16.28 -0.30 -13.24
C ASP A 146 -16.89 0.72 -14.22
N GLY A 147 -16.08 1.18 -15.17
CA GLY A 147 -16.43 2.23 -16.14
C GLY A 147 -15.76 3.58 -15.91
N SER A 148 -15.19 3.82 -14.73
CA SER A 148 -14.50 5.08 -14.36
C SER A 148 -13.20 4.85 -13.56
N LYS A 149 -12.45 3.80 -13.92
CA LYS A 149 -11.20 3.44 -13.24
C LYS A 149 -10.04 4.33 -13.65
N ILE A 150 -9.27 4.80 -12.67
CA ILE A 150 -8.00 5.53 -12.88
C ILE A 150 -6.85 4.71 -12.31
N GLY A 151 -5.88 4.34 -13.14
CA GLY A 151 -4.71 3.57 -12.73
C GLY A 151 -3.55 4.44 -12.24
N PHE A 152 -2.73 3.88 -11.35
CA PHE A 152 -1.44 4.45 -10.93
C PHE A 152 -0.25 3.85 -11.70
N GLY A 153 -0.52 2.94 -12.64
CA GLY A 153 0.48 2.19 -13.40
C GLY A 153 1.13 1.06 -12.60
N GLU A 154 2.11 0.41 -13.24
CA GLU A 154 2.93 -0.64 -12.63
C GLU A 154 4.14 -0.02 -11.91
N LEU A 155 4.38 -0.46 -10.68
CA LEU A 155 5.65 -0.31 -9.97
C LEU A 155 6.33 -1.68 -9.92
N SER A 156 7.52 -1.81 -10.51
CA SER A 156 8.29 -3.05 -10.45
C SER A 156 9.72 -2.81 -9.98
N ALA A 157 10.21 -3.68 -9.09
CA ALA A 157 11.58 -3.66 -8.61
C ALA A 157 12.12 -5.09 -8.52
N ARG A 158 13.42 -5.26 -8.80
CA ARG A 158 14.12 -6.54 -8.68
C ARG A 158 15.12 -6.49 -7.54
N VAL A 159 15.18 -7.53 -6.74
CA VAL A 159 16.22 -7.68 -5.72
C VAL A 159 17.50 -8.18 -6.37
N HIS A 160 18.58 -7.45 -6.13
CA HIS A 160 19.91 -7.79 -6.61
C HIS A 160 20.76 -8.34 -5.46
N PRO A 161 21.71 -9.24 -5.78
CA PRO A 161 22.64 -9.76 -4.79
C PRO A 161 23.33 -8.65 -4.00
N ALA A 162 23.42 -8.88 -2.69
CA ALA A 162 24.22 -8.03 -1.83
C ALA A 162 25.67 -7.96 -2.37
N LYS A 163 26.28 -6.77 -2.31
CA LYS A 163 27.69 -6.64 -2.67
C LYS A 163 28.50 -7.54 -1.74
N LYS A 164 29.38 -8.37 -2.32
CA LYS A 164 30.36 -9.13 -1.54
C LYS A 164 31.14 -8.15 -0.68
N GLN A 165 31.09 -8.37 0.63
CA GLN A 165 31.95 -7.66 1.56
C GLN A 165 33.36 -8.21 1.40
N ILE A 166 34.23 -7.39 0.81
CA ILE A 166 35.66 -7.66 0.72
C ILE A 166 36.27 -7.00 1.94
N TRP A 167 36.39 -7.77 3.03
CA TRP A 167 37.22 -7.43 4.16
C TRP A 167 38.32 -8.49 4.27
#